data_AF-A0A952AYH0-F1
#
_entry.id   AF-A0A952AYH0-F1
#
_cell.length_a   1.000
_cell.length_b   1.000
_cell.length_c   1.000
_cell.angle_alpha   90.00
_cell.angle_beta   90.00
_cell.angle_gamma   90.00
#
_symmetry.space_group_name_H-M   'P 1'
#
loop_
_entity.id
_entity.type
_entity.pdbx_description
1 polymer ?
#
loop_
_entity_poly.entity_id
_entity_poly.type
_entity_poly.pdbx_seq_one_letter_code
_entity_poly.pdbx_strand_id
1 'polypeptide(L)' 'MERFTKITIGFVTQIFEKNDKGRFVCTAQEFIAGEQCDYEDAEGNPIEPPGYEYQPFNMTL' A
#
# COMPACT_ATOMS: atom_id res chain seq x y z
N MET A 1 1.65 22.35 -9.84
CA MET A 1 1.07 20.99 -9.87
C MET A 1 0.01 20.95 -8.78
N GLU A 2 -1.26 20.79 -9.15
CA GLU A 2 -2.35 20.78 -8.16
C GLU A 2 -2.66 19.37 -7.62
N ARG A 3 -2.12 18.32 -8.26
CA ARG A 3 -2.30 16.92 -7.87
C ARG A 3 -1.14 16.06 -8.38
N PHE A 4 -0.73 15.07 -7.60
CA PHE A 4 0.15 13.98 -8.00
C PHE A 4 -0.36 12.66 -7.41
N THR A 5 0.05 11.54 -7.99
CA THR A 5 -0.22 10.20 -7.45
C THR A 5 1.09 9.60 -6.95
N LYS A 6 1.10 9.08 -5.72
CA LYS A 6 2.18 8.24 -5.20
C LYS A 6 1.77 6.78 -5.33
N ILE A 7 2.54 6.01 -6.07
CA ILE A 7 2.36 4.56 -6.23
C ILE A 7 3.38 3.88 -5.33
N THR A 8 2.92 3.10 -4.35
CA THR A 8 3.81 2.37 -3.44
C THR A 8 3.75 0.89 -3.76
N ILE A 9 4.91 0.30 -4.06
CA ILE A 9 5.04 -1.13 -4.29
C ILE A 9 5.42 -1.78 -2.97
N GLY A 10 4.79 -2.91 -2.65
CA GLY A 10 5.01 -3.59 -1.38
C GLY A 10 4.44 -5.00 -1.39
N PHE A 11 4.43 -5.60 -0.20
CA PHE A 11 3.92 -6.95 0.02
C PHE A 11 2.58 -6.89 0.73
N VAL A 12 1.66 -7.76 0.34
CA VAL A 12 0.50 -8.09 1.18
C VAL A 12 0.86 -9.37 1.92
N THR A 13 0.91 -9.30 3.24
CA THR A 13 1.04 -10.49 4.09
C THR A 13 -0.32 -10.82 4.68
N GLN A 14 -0.63 -12.11 4.72
CA GLN A 14 -1.88 -12.63 5.25
C GLN A 14 -1.56 -13.76 6.22
N ILE A 15 -2.16 -13.71 7.39
CA ILE A 15 -2.00 -14.73 8.43
C ILE A 15 -3.24 -15.63 8.38
N PHE A 16 -3.00 -16.94 8.30
CA PHE A 16 -4.04 -17.95 8.26
C PHE A 16 -3.94 -18.87 9.46
N GLU A 17 -5.07 -19.08 10.15
CA GLU A 17 -5.20 -20.00 11.27
C GLU A 17 -6.30 -21.02 10.99
N LYS A 18 -6.21 -22.21 11.60
CA LYS A 18 -7.28 -23.20 11.51
C LYS A 18 -8.43 -22.82 12.43
N ASN A 19 -9.64 -22.78 11.87
CA ASN A 19 -10.86 -22.68 12.69
C ASN A 19 -11.21 -24.01 13.37
N ASP A 20 -12.29 -23.98 14.16
CA ASP A 20 -12.91 -25.13 14.83
C ASP A 20 -13.28 -26.30 13.88
N LYS A 21 -13.47 -26.01 12.60
CA LYS A 21 -13.76 -26.99 11.53
C LYS A 21 -12.50 -27.49 10.81
N GLY A 22 -11.30 -27.13 11.29
CA GLY A 22 -10.02 -27.54 10.74
C GLY A 22 -9.65 -26.89 9.41
N ARG A 23 -10.36 -25.83 8.98
CA ARG A 23 -10.08 -25.10 7.73
C ARG A 23 -9.25 -23.86 8.01
N PHE A 24 -8.29 -23.56 7.15
CA PHE A 24 -7.55 -22.29 7.20
C PHE A 24 -8.47 -21.12 6.85
N VAL A 25 -8.48 -20.10 7.70
CA VAL A 25 -9.17 -18.83 7.50
C VAL A 25 -8.18 -17.69 7.71
N CYS A 26 -8.27 -16.64 6.91
CA CYS A 26 -7.44 -15.45 7.07
C CYS A 26 -7.89 -14.71 8.33
N THR A 27 -6.99 -14.49 9.28
CA THR A 27 -7.25 -13.82 10.56
C THR A 27 -6.64 -12.43 10.65
N ALA A 28 -5.62 -12.15 9.84
CA ALA A 28 -5.02 -10.83 9.72
C ALA A 28 -4.47 -10.61 8.31
N GLN A 29 -4.48 -9.35 7.88
CA GLN A 29 -3.85 -8.90 6.64
C GLN A 29 -3.19 -7.55 6.90
N GLU A 30 -1.99 -7.37 6.38
CA GLU A 30 -1.28 -6.09 6.40
C GLU A 30 -0.62 -5.84 5.03
N PHE A 31 -0.42 -4.56 4.72
CA PHE A 31 0.38 -4.14 3.58
C PHE A 31 1.71 -3.59 4.10
N ILE A 32 2.80 -4.18 3.66
CA ILE A 32 4.16 -3.78 4.00
C ILE A 32 4.71 -3.02 2.79
N ALA A 33 4.77 -1.69 2.92
CA ALA A 33 5.36 -0.83 1.90
C ALA A 33 6.84 -1.19 1.71
N GLY A 34 7.26 -1.39 0.46
CA GLY A 34 8.66 -1.53 0.08
C GLY A 34 9.37 -0.18 -0.02
N GLU A 35 10.66 -0.22 -0.36
CA GLU A 35 11.47 1.00 -0.57
C GLU A 35 11.09 1.76 -1.85
N GLN A 36 10.46 1.08 -2.81
CA GLN A 36 10.12 1.68 -4.11
C GLN A 36 8.78 2.40 -4.06
N CYS A 37 8.83 3.69 -4.41
CA CYS A 37 7.65 4.51 -4.69
C CYS A 37 7.84 5.25 -6.02
N ASP A 38 6.86 5.14 -6.90
CA ASP A 38 6.79 5.90 -8.14
C ASP A 38 5.82 7.08 -7.98
N TYR A 39 6.05 8.16 -8.74
CA TYR A 39 5.25 9.37 -8.66
C TYR A 39 4.83 9.78 -10.07
N GLU A 40 3.56 10.14 -10.23
CA GLU A 40 2.98 10.55 -11.50
C GLU A 40 2.24 11.89 -11.38
N ASP A 41 2.26 12.69 -12.45
CA ASP A 41 1.43 13.90 -12.57
C ASP A 41 -0.05 13.56 -12.85
N ALA A 42 -0.87 14.58 -13.12
CA ALA A 42 -2.30 14.39 -13.36
C ALA A 42 -2.59 13.69 -14.70
N GLU A 43 -1.63 13.72 -15.61
CA GLU A 43 -1.67 13.13 -16.95
C GLU A 43 -1.07 11.71 -16.98
N GLY A 44 -0.52 11.24 -15.86
CA GLY A 44 0.10 9.91 -15.73
C GLY A 44 1.55 9.86 -16.17
N ASN A 45 2.22 11.00 -16.34
CA ASN A 45 3.65 11.02 -16.66
C ASN A 45 4.48 10.87 -15.38
N PRO A 46 5.60 10.12 -15.41
CA PRO A 46 6.51 10.02 -14.28
C PRO A 46 7.09 11.38 -13.88
N ILE A 47 7.15 11.64 -12.58
CA ILE A 47 7.77 12.84 -12.00
C ILE A 47 8.76 12.47 -10.90
N GLU A 48 9.65 13.40 -10.58
CA GLU A 48 10.46 13.32 -9.36
C GLU A 48 9.57 13.47 -8.11
N PRO A 49 9.94 12.86 -6.97
CA PRO A 49 9.17 12.97 -5.74
C PRO A 49 9.00 14.45 -5.34
N PRO A 50 7.76 14.97 -5.26
CA PRO A 50 7.54 16.34 -4.80
C PRO A 50 7.83 16.45 -3.30
N GLY A 51 7.97 17.67 -2.78
CA GLY A 51 7.90 17.88 -1.33
C GLY A 51 6.46 17.66 -0.85
N TYR A 52 6.23 16.69 0.03
CA TYR A 52 4.92 16.43 0.64
C TYR A 52 5.05 16.04 2.11
N GLU A 53 4.00 16.29 2.89
CA GLU A 53 3.91 15.79 4.25
C GLU A 53 3.75 14.27 4.24
N TYR A 54 4.65 13.54 4.90
CA TYR A 54 4.55 12.09 4.98
C TYR A 54 3.23 11.68 5.65
N GLN A 55 2.45 10.87 4.95
CA GLN A 55 1.26 10.24 5.50
C GLN A 55 1.51 8.73 5.64
N PRO A 56 1.22 8.14 6.81
CA PRO A 56 1.33 6.69 7.00
C PRO A 56 0.32 5.97 6.11
N PHE A 57 0.63 4.73 5.74
CA PHE A 57 -0.24 3.82 4.98
C PHE A 57 -1.38 3.27 5.85
N ASN A 58 -2.18 4.15 6.45
CA ASN A 58 -3.38 3.75 7.17
C ASN A 58 -4.47 3.43 6.14
N MET A 59 -4.60 2.15 5.80
CA MET A 59 -5.65 1.64 4.91
C MET A 59 -6.99 1.53 5.66
N THR A 60 -7.50 2.65 6.15
CA THR A 60 -8.89 2.76 6.60
C THR A 60 -9.75 3.16 5.41
N LEU A 61 -10.78 2.35 5.11
CA LEU A 61 -11.83 2.69 4.15
C LEU A 61 -12.53 4.01 4.53
#